data_AF-A0A822JD80-F1
#
_entry.id   AF-A0A822JD80-F1
#
_cell.length_a   1.000
_cell.length_b   1.000
_cell.length_c   1.000
_cell.angle_alpha   90.00
_cell.angle_beta   90.00
_cell.angle_gamma   90.00
#
_symmetry.space_group_name_H-M   'P 1'
#
loop_
_entity.id
_entity.type
_entity.pdbx_description
1 polymer ?
#
loop_
_entity_poly.entity_id
_entity_poly.type
_entity_poly.pdbx_seq_one_letter_code
_entity_poly.pdbx_strand_id
1 'polypeptide(L)'
;MGYTTGAKILPDIIDEIAAALIGSAGGYWTDGDTAWTTATKTGNLARRCLKYTNGGEVMYLALESINSSMNIYLTGSYWRYATGLRVTFSAAWDGTGHAPTSRTYMTFLQFEGRYNGGSGDMATIQVTYYLWVDATGFVITGKPEPNATDDRQGSFFLVVERNPNKEYTDGFSNFFCYNACNYMNGTNTADYYMTPYIRPFTYQNRDYNQEGMPTINVSGIYFPACPWTSFKSVGNGKVYYIKPIYFNTADRRTPIAQSEMFFAYAETVGLIDGDVIAIEGQTTKYLCKGLDSPDTTGRLTYAIKYVA
;
A
#
# COMPACT_ATOMS: atom_id res chain seq x y z
N MET A 1 16.06 2.28 -6.13
CA MET A 1 15.72 1.98 -7.54
C MET A 1 14.89 3.15 -8.06
N GLY A 2 14.22 3.05 -9.22
CA GLY A 2 13.33 4.10 -9.74
C GLY A 2 11.95 3.54 -10.01
N TYR A 3 11.31 4.04 -11.07
CA TYR A 3 10.00 3.59 -11.53
C TYR A 3 10.10 2.31 -12.37
N THR A 4 9.22 1.33 -12.11
CA THR A 4 9.03 0.13 -12.93
C THR A 4 7.54 -0.16 -13.13
N THR A 5 7.19 -0.77 -14.25
CA THR A 5 5.83 -1.23 -14.55
C THR A 5 5.87 -2.49 -15.40
N GLY A 6 4.81 -3.29 -15.35
CA GLY A 6 4.67 -4.49 -16.15
C GLY A 6 3.50 -5.34 -15.66
N ALA A 7 3.49 -6.61 -16.05
CA ALA A 7 2.61 -7.63 -15.53
C ALA A 7 3.45 -8.74 -14.90
N LYS A 8 3.21 -9.02 -13.62
CA LYS A 8 3.90 -10.06 -12.85
C LYS A 8 2.95 -10.69 -11.84
N ILE A 9 3.24 -11.92 -11.44
CA ILE A 9 2.58 -12.52 -10.29
C ILE A 9 3.03 -11.85 -8.98
N LEU A 10 2.21 -11.90 -7.93
CA LEU A 10 2.51 -11.24 -6.66
C LEU A 10 3.86 -11.65 -6.03
N PRO A 11 4.26 -12.94 -6.00
CA PRO A 11 5.59 -13.35 -5.53
C PRO A 11 6.73 -12.59 -6.22
N ASP A 12 6.67 -12.42 -7.55
CA ASP A 12 7.73 -11.76 -8.31
C ASP A 12 7.74 -10.23 -8.09
N ILE A 13 6.59 -9.63 -7.80
CA ILE A 13 6.48 -8.22 -7.39
C ILE A 13 7.09 -8.02 -5.99
N ILE A 14 6.82 -8.93 -5.05
CA ILE A 14 7.41 -8.91 -3.70
C ILE A 14 8.93 -8.96 -3.79
N ASP A 15 9.47 -9.85 -4.62
CA ASP A 15 10.92 -9.95 -4.83
C ASP A 15 11.52 -8.72 -5.48
N GLU A 16 10.82 -8.11 -6.44
CA GLU A 16 11.25 -6.85 -7.04
C GLU A 16 11.31 -5.71 -6.03
N ILE A 17 10.28 -5.54 -5.20
CA ILE A 17 10.27 -4.54 -4.12
C ILE A 17 11.44 -4.78 -3.16
N ALA A 18 11.62 -6.02 -2.71
CA ALA A 18 12.68 -6.39 -1.77
C ALA A 18 14.08 -6.12 -2.35
N ALA A 19 14.35 -6.58 -3.57
CA ALA A 19 15.62 -6.33 -4.24
C ALA A 19 15.87 -4.83 -4.49
N ALA A 20 14.82 -4.08 -4.85
CA ALA A 20 14.90 -2.64 -5.11
C ALA A 20 15.18 -1.81 -3.84
N LEU A 21 14.61 -2.19 -2.70
CA LEU A 21 14.88 -1.59 -1.40
C LEU A 21 16.31 -1.89 -0.93
N ILE A 22 16.74 -3.15 -0.98
CA ILE A 22 18.11 -3.55 -0.62
C ILE A 22 19.14 -2.84 -1.51
N GLY A 23 18.87 -2.74 -2.81
CA GLY A 23 19.72 -2.02 -3.78
C GLY A 23 19.56 -0.50 -3.79
N SER A 24 18.77 0.09 -2.88
CA SER A 24 18.55 1.53 -2.82
C SER A 24 19.78 2.28 -2.25
N ALA A 25 19.89 3.57 -2.59
CA ALA A 25 20.97 4.41 -2.10
C ALA A 25 20.94 4.54 -0.56
N GLY A 26 22.11 4.62 0.06
CA GLY A 26 22.25 4.74 1.52
C GLY A 26 22.40 3.41 2.27
N GLY A 27 22.07 2.26 1.65
CA GLY A 27 22.36 0.94 2.21
C GLY A 27 21.63 0.63 3.52
N TYR A 28 20.48 1.28 3.76
CA TYR A 28 19.72 1.12 5.00
C TYR A 28 18.90 -0.18 5.06
N TRP A 29 18.62 -0.80 3.92
CA TRP A 29 17.81 -2.00 3.81
C TRP A 29 18.68 -3.24 3.57
N THR A 30 18.38 -4.31 4.31
CA THR A 30 19.04 -5.61 4.19
C THR A 30 18.00 -6.73 4.27
N ASP A 31 18.37 -7.95 3.91
CA ASP A 31 17.52 -9.11 4.20
C ASP A 31 17.39 -9.28 5.72
N GLY A 32 16.16 -9.24 6.21
CA GLY A 32 15.82 -9.46 7.62
C GLY A 32 15.69 -10.94 7.97
N ASP A 33 15.42 -11.79 6.98
CA ASP A 33 15.38 -13.25 7.09
C ASP A 33 15.68 -13.89 5.73
N THR A 34 16.80 -14.60 5.62
CA THR A 34 17.24 -15.20 4.36
C THR A 34 16.53 -16.50 4.02
N ALA A 35 15.79 -17.11 4.95
CA ALA A 35 14.97 -18.29 4.66
C ALA A 35 13.61 -17.89 4.05
N TRP A 36 13.15 -16.67 4.31
CA TRP A 36 11.97 -16.10 3.66
C TRP A 36 12.34 -15.65 2.24
N THR A 37 11.95 -16.48 1.27
CA THR A 37 12.14 -16.23 -0.17
C THR A 37 10.81 -16.37 -0.92
N THR A 38 10.80 -16.03 -2.20
CA THR A 38 9.62 -16.28 -3.07
C THR A 38 9.79 -17.49 -3.99
N ALA A 39 10.85 -18.28 -3.80
CA ALA A 39 11.13 -19.45 -4.62
C ALA A 39 9.99 -20.48 -4.58
N THR A 40 9.35 -20.65 -3.41
CA THR A 40 8.17 -21.50 -3.25
C THR A 40 6.91 -20.65 -3.33
N LYS A 41 6.18 -20.75 -4.44
CA LYS A 41 5.00 -19.92 -4.74
C LYS A 41 3.67 -20.52 -4.26
N THR A 42 3.68 -21.75 -3.76
CA THR A 42 2.50 -22.47 -3.28
C THR A 42 2.17 -22.16 -1.82
N GLY A 43 0.88 -21.99 -1.50
CA GLY A 43 0.45 -21.61 -0.16
C GLY A 43 1.06 -20.27 0.29
N ASN A 44 1.14 -20.02 1.60
CA ASN A 44 1.63 -18.74 2.12
C ASN A 44 3.16 -18.73 2.30
N LEU A 45 3.90 -19.33 1.36
CA LEU A 45 5.35 -19.53 1.46
C LEU A 45 6.17 -18.54 0.62
N ALA A 46 5.54 -17.80 -0.30
CA ALA A 46 6.22 -16.74 -1.03
C ALA A 46 6.24 -15.45 -0.20
N ARG A 47 7.39 -15.16 0.39
CA ARG A 47 7.52 -14.09 1.39
C ARG A 47 8.94 -13.53 1.44
N ARG A 48 9.06 -12.25 1.80
CA ARG A 48 10.34 -11.57 2.04
C ARG A 48 10.28 -10.83 3.37
N CYS A 49 11.36 -10.91 4.15
CA CYS A 49 11.55 -10.09 5.33
C CYS A 49 12.73 -9.16 5.09
N LEU A 50 12.53 -7.87 5.32
CA LEU A 50 13.50 -6.81 5.14
C LEU A 50 13.77 -6.15 6.49
N LYS A 51 15.02 -5.80 6.74
CA LYS A 51 15.43 -5.02 7.89
C LYS A 51 15.94 -3.66 7.44
N TYR A 52 15.28 -2.62 7.91
CA TYR A 52 15.77 -1.25 7.85
C TYR A 52 16.65 -0.94 9.06
N THR A 53 17.78 -0.29 8.85
CA THR A 53 18.64 0.24 9.91
C THR A 53 19.26 1.57 9.49
N ASN A 54 18.98 2.63 10.25
CA ASN A 54 19.62 3.93 10.09
C ASN A 54 19.90 4.53 11.48
N GLY A 55 21.17 4.48 11.90
CA GLY A 55 21.55 4.80 13.27
C GLY A 55 20.81 3.90 14.28
N GLY A 56 20.09 4.52 15.22
CA GLY A 56 19.28 3.80 16.21
C GLY A 56 17.89 3.37 15.73
N GLU A 57 17.45 3.78 14.52
CA GLU A 57 16.15 3.39 13.97
C GLU A 57 16.25 2.01 13.33
N VAL A 58 15.52 1.03 13.87
CA VAL A 58 15.43 -0.34 13.36
C VAL A 58 13.97 -0.68 13.12
N MET A 59 13.68 -1.25 11.94
CA MET A 59 12.35 -1.72 11.56
C MET A 59 12.47 -3.01 10.75
N TYR A 60 11.61 -3.98 11.01
CA TYR A 60 11.40 -5.12 10.13
C TYR A 60 10.12 -4.91 9.34
N LEU A 61 10.20 -5.14 8.03
CA LEU A 61 9.10 -5.12 7.08
C LEU A 61 9.01 -6.50 6.43
N ALA A 62 7.89 -7.18 6.61
CA ALA A 62 7.61 -8.44 5.95
C ALA A 62 6.52 -8.25 4.88
N LEU A 63 6.75 -8.83 3.71
CA LEU A 63 5.84 -8.88 2.57
C LEU A 63 5.53 -10.35 2.27
N GLU A 64 4.25 -10.70 2.25
CA GLU A 64 3.83 -12.10 2.10
C GLU A 64 2.73 -12.21 1.05
N SER A 65 2.93 -13.11 0.08
CA SER A 65 1.90 -13.53 -0.86
C SER A 65 1.02 -14.54 -0.14
N ILE A 66 -0.19 -14.10 0.20
CA ILE A 66 -1.21 -14.96 0.78
C ILE A 66 -1.92 -15.67 -0.37
N ASN A 67 -1.63 -16.96 -0.49
CA ASN A 67 -2.06 -17.83 -1.58
C ASN A 67 -2.87 -19.04 -1.09
N SER A 68 -3.35 -19.01 0.15
CA SER A 68 -4.38 -19.91 0.65
C SER A 68 -5.67 -19.12 0.81
N SER A 69 -6.77 -19.62 0.28
CA SER A 69 -8.12 -19.07 0.48
C SER A 69 -8.36 -18.70 1.95
N MET A 70 -8.46 -17.40 2.24
CA MET A 70 -8.55 -16.88 3.61
C MET A 70 -9.94 -16.40 3.97
N ASN A 71 -10.50 -16.92 5.07
CA ASN A 71 -11.77 -16.46 5.61
C ASN A 71 -11.72 -14.99 6.07
N ILE A 72 -12.32 -14.10 5.28
CA ILE A 72 -12.65 -12.71 5.61
C ILE A 72 -14.13 -12.64 5.97
N TYR A 73 -14.44 -12.12 7.16
CA TYR A 73 -15.81 -11.95 7.65
C TYR A 73 -16.29 -10.51 7.45
N LEU A 74 -17.49 -10.34 6.91
CA LEU A 74 -18.00 -9.02 6.46
C LEU A 74 -19.33 -8.60 7.05
N THR A 75 -19.63 -9.05 8.28
CA THR A 75 -20.91 -8.88 8.99
C THR A 75 -22.04 -9.78 8.46
N GLY A 76 -22.78 -10.39 9.38
CA GLY A 76 -23.63 -11.56 9.09
C GLY A 76 -22.79 -12.80 8.79
N SER A 77 -23.32 -14.00 9.02
CA SER A 77 -22.62 -15.31 9.03
C SER A 77 -21.97 -15.78 7.71
N TYR A 78 -21.36 -14.88 6.96
CA TYR A 78 -20.90 -15.05 5.59
C TYR A 78 -19.37 -15.07 5.53
N TRP A 79 -18.84 -16.15 4.96
CA TRP A 79 -17.41 -16.34 4.76
C TRP A 79 -17.01 -15.96 3.35
N ARG A 80 -15.98 -15.13 3.23
CA ARG A 80 -15.31 -14.87 1.96
C ARG A 80 -13.92 -15.43 2.02
N TYR A 81 -13.47 -15.96 0.91
CA TYR A 81 -12.09 -16.39 0.78
C TYR A 81 -11.36 -15.38 -0.06
N ALA A 82 -10.19 -14.96 0.40
CA ALA A 82 -9.38 -13.97 -0.30
C ALA A 82 -7.92 -14.35 -0.33
N THR A 83 -7.25 -13.86 -1.36
CA THR A 83 -5.81 -13.98 -1.59
C THR A 83 -5.26 -12.61 -2.02
N GLY A 84 -3.98 -12.37 -1.73
CA GLY A 84 -3.38 -11.05 -1.95
C GLY A 84 -2.13 -10.80 -1.12
N LEU A 85 -1.84 -9.53 -0.84
CA LEU A 85 -0.59 -9.11 -0.19
C LEU A 85 -0.80 -8.79 1.29
N ARG A 86 -0.04 -9.45 2.17
CA ARG A 86 0.11 -9.03 3.57
C ARG A 86 1.39 -8.24 3.75
N VAL A 87 1.28 -7.13 4.48
CA VAL A 87 2.40 -6.27 4.89
C VAL A 87 2.44 -6.24 6.41
N THR A 88 3.57 -6.60 7.01
CA THR A 88 3.74 -6.64 8.47
C THR A 88 4.95 -5.82 8.90
N PHE A 89 4.77 -5.02 9.94
CA PHE A 89 5.83 -4.27 10.62
C PHE A 89 6.11 -4.87 12.00
N SER A 90 7.39 -4.97 12.37
CA SER A 90 7.85 -5.41 13.68
C SER A 90 9.13 -4.69 14.11
N ALA A 91 9.29 -4.47 15.41
CA ALA A 91 10.52 -3.88 15.96
C ALA A 91 11.63 -4.93 16.09
N ALA A 92 11.27 -6.22 16.16
CA ALA A 92 12.20 -7.33 16.32
C ALA A 92 11.77 -8.57 15.52
N TRP A 93 12.76 -9.40 15.16
CA TRP A 93 12.58 -10.61 14.37
C TRP A 93 13.42 -11.74 14.96
N ASP A 94 12.84 -12.94 15.03
CA ASP A 94 13.56 -14.18 15.31
C ASP A 94 13.91 -14.85 13.99
N GLY A 95 15.19 -14.81 13.62
CA GLY A 95 15.69 -15.44 12.40
C GLY A 95 15.77 -16.96 12.45
N THR A 96 15.55 -17.59 13.62
CA THR A 96 15.50 -19.05 13.77
C THR A 96 14.06 -19.56 13.69
N GLY A 97 13.15 -18.94 14.45
CA GLY A 97 11.72 -19.21 14.37
C GLY A 97 11.04 -18.62 13.14
N HIS A 98 11.76 -17.78 12.39
CA HIS A 98 11.31 -17.12 11.17
C HIS A 98 10.02 -16.33 11.38
N ALA A 99 9.99 -15.52 12.44
CA ALA A 99 8.80 -14.82 12.88
C ALA A 99 9.10 -13.48 13.61
N PRO A 100 8.15 -12.53 13.61
CA PRO A 100 8.19 -11.38 14.51
C PRO A 100 8.23 -11.80 15.99
N THR A 101 9.08 -11.16 16.79
CA THR A 101 9.14 -11.39 18.26
C THR A 101 8.59 -10.23 19.09
N SER A 102 8.14 -9.18 18.44
CA SER A 102 7.54 -8.01 19.07
C SER A 102 6.11 -7.81 18.61
N ARG A 103 5.43 -6.82 19.18
CA ARG A 103 4.10 -6.41 18.73
C ARG A 103 4.14 -6.08 17.23
N THR A 104 3.29 -6.75 16.46
CA THR A 104 3.16 -6.52 15.02
C THR A 104 2.06 -5.52 14.70
N TYR A 105 2.27 -4.81 13.59
CA TYR A 105 1.27 -3.98 12.94
C TYR A 105 1.16 -4.47 11.51
N MET A 106 -0.03 -4.81 11.05
CA MET A 106 -0.20 -5.50 9.78
C MET A 106 -1.36 -4.94 8.98
N THR A 107 -1.23 -5.00 7.66
CA THR A 107 -2.33 -4.78 6.74
C THR A 107 -2.39 -5.89 5.69
N PHE A 108 -3.60 -6.25 5.28
CA PHE A 108 -3.85 -7.17 4.18
C PHE A 108 -4.57 -6.44 3.04
N LEU A 109 -4.04 -6.59 1.83
CA LEU A 109 -4.64 -6.10 0.60
C LEU A 109 -5.20 -7.29 -0.16
N GLN A 110 -6.53 -7.36 -0.24
CA GLN A 110 -7.22 -8.34 -1.06
C GLN A 110 -7.07 -7.98 -2.53
N PHE A 111 -6.57 -8.92 -3.33
CA PHE A 111 -6.54 -8.80 -4.79
C PHE A 111 -7.69 -9.60 -5.39
N GLU A 112 -7.86 -10.84 -4.92
CA GLU A 112 -8.88 -11.78 -5.33
C GLU A 112 -9.78 -12.13 -4.16
N GLY A 113 -11.06 -12.31 -4.43
CA GLY A 113 -11.99 -12.81 -3.44
C GLY A 113 -13.13 -13.60 -4.05
N ARG A 114 -13.73 -14.46 -3.23
CA ARG A 114 -14.94 -15.19 -3.60
C ARG A 114 -15.83 -15.49 -2.41
N TYR A 115 -17.13 -15.47 -2.63
CA TYR A 115 -18.11 -15.92 -1.65
C TYR A 115 -18.15 -17.47 -1.57
N ASN A 116 -18.03 -18.04 -0.36
CA ASN A 116 -18.17 -19.49 -0.11
C ASN A 116 -17.39 -20.42 -1.07
N GLY A 117 -16.14 -20.10 -1.42
CA GLY A 117 -15.34 -20.90 -2.37
C GLY A 117 -13.85 -20.55 -2.38
N GLY A 118 -13.07 -21.08 -3.31
CA GLY A 118 -11.66 -20.67 -3.47
C GLY A 118 -11.54 -19.31 -4.15
N SER A 119 -10.48 -18.55 -3.84
CA SER A 119 -10.06 -17.36 -4.56
C SER A 119 -8.91 -17.65 -5.52
N GLY A 120 -8.62 -16.73 -6.43
CA GLY A 120 -7.53 -16.83 -7.40
C GLY A 120 -6.14 -17.14 -6.81
N ASP A 121 -5.31 -17.85 -7.60
CA ASP A 121 -3.97 -18.29 -7.23
C ASP A 121 -2.91 -17.20 -7.51
N MET A 122 -2.31 -16.65 -6.45
CA MET A 122 -1.28 -15.61 -6.50
C MET A 122 0.03 -16.07 -7.13
N ALA A 123 0.23 -17.39 -7.31
CA ALA A 123 1.36 -17.93 -8.05
C ALA A 123 1.19 -17.88 -9.57
N THR A 124 -0.02 -17.58 -10.07
CA THR A 124 -0.33 -17.62 -11.50
C THR A 124 -0.98 -16.34 -12.02
N ILE A 125 -1.84 -15.70 -11.21
CA ILE A 125 -2.53 -14.47 -11.60
C ILE A 125 -1.53 -13.34 -11.80
N GLN A 126 -1.54 -12.76 -12.99
CA GLN A 126 -0.75 -11.58 -13.28
C GLN A 126 -1.42 -10.35 -12.69
N VAL A 127 -0.60 -9.46 -12.15
CA VAL A 127 -0.99 -8.12 -11.71
C VAL A 127 -0.29 -7.14 -12.62
N THR A 128 -1.06 -6.34 -13.36
CA THR A 128 -0.52 -5.16 -14.04
C THR A 128 -0.21 -4.12 -12.98
N TYR A 129 1.06 -3.78 -12.78
CA TYR A 129 1.50 -2.95 -11.66
C TYR A 129 2.31 -1.74 -12.12
N TYR A 130 2.32 -0.71 -11.28
CA TYR A 130 3.11 0.51 -11.41
C TYR A 130 3.75 0.77 -10.06
N LEU A 131 5.07 0.71 -10.01
CA LEU A 131 5.87 0.67 -8.79
C LEU A 131 6.96 1.74 -8.83
N TRP A 132 7.11 2.46 -7.72
CA TRP A 132 8.28 3.28 -7.43
C TRP A 132 8.94 2.78 -6.14
N VAL A 133 10.26 2.62 -6.15
CA VAL A 133 11.03 2.21 -4.96
C VAL A 133 12.30 3.03 -4.82
N ASP A 134 12.49 3.69 -3.67
CA ASP A 134 13.74 4.34 -3.30
C ASP A 134 14.13 4.01 -1.85
N ALA A 135 15.14 4.71 -1.32
CA ALA A 135 15.66 4.45 0.02
C ALA A 135 14.63 4.71 1.13
N THR A 136 13.63 5.55 0.86
CA THR A 136 12.59 5.88 1.83
C THR A 136 11.40 4.92 1.76
N GLY A 137 11.39 3.95 0.84
CA GLY A 137 10.33 2.93 0.77
C GLY A 137 9.80 2.74 -0.65
N PHE A 138 8.51 2.43 -0.77
CA PHE A 138 7.87 2.17 -2.05
C PHE A 138 6.42 2.62 -2.11
N VAL A 139 5.95 2.90 -3.33
CA VAL A 139 4.53 3.04 -3.66
C VAL A 139 4.21 2.17 -4.86
N ILE A 140 3.12 1.42 -4.77
CA ILE A 140 2.63 0.54 -5.81
C ILE A 140 1.13 0.70 -5.98
N THR A 141 0.70 0.68 -7.23
CA THR A 141 -0.70 0.46 -7.58
C THR A 141 -0.78 -0.63 -8.62
N GLY A 142 -1.83 -1.45 -8.56
CA GLY A 142 -1.95 -2.59 -9.45
C GLY A 142 -3.37 -3.05 -9.67
N LYS A 143 -3.57 -3.75 -10.78
CA LYS A 143 -4.81 -4.36 -11.20
C LYS A 143 -4.57 -5.84 -11.54
N PRO A 144 -5.20 -6.79 -10.83
CA PRO A 144 -5.14 -8.19 -11.20
C PRO A 144 -5.84 -8.44 -12.54
N GLU A 145 -5.38 -9.44 -13.29
CA GLU A 145 -6.08 -9.91 -14.49
C GLU A 145 -7.48 -10.43 -14.14
N PRO A 146 -8.52 -10.10 -14.93
CA PRO A 146 -9.85 -10.62 -14.70
C PRO A 146 -9.88 -12.14 -14.69
N ASN A 147 -10.52 -12.73 -13.68
CA ASN A 147 -10.73 -14.16 -13.57
C ASN A 147 -12.23 -14.48 -13.65
N ALA A 148 -12.63 -15.35 -14.57
CA ALA A 148 -14.03 -15.72 -14.75
C ALA A 148 -14.67 -16.43 -13.54
N THR A 149 -13.87 -16.91 -12.58
CA THR A 149 -14.37 -17.62 -11.39
C THR A 149 -14.46 -16.77 -10.14
N ASP A 150 -13.80 -15.61 -10.11
CA ASP A 150 -13.83 -14.67 -9.01
C ASP A 150 -14.82 -13.54 -9.36
N ASP A 151 -15.55 -13.05 -8.36
CA ASP A 151 -16.60 -12.03 -8.53
C ASP A 151 -16.30 -10.77 -7.69
N ARG A 152 -15.08 -10.67 -7.16
CA ARG A 152 -14.68 -9.77 -6.05
C ARG A 152 -13.22 -9.33 -6.15
N GLN A 153 -12.74 -9.12 -7.36
CA GLN A 153 -11.39 -8.65 -7.65
C GLN A 153 -11.28 -7.14 -7.41
N GLY A 154 -10.18 -6.71 -6.81
CA GLY A 154 -9.92 -5.31 -6.50
C GLY A 154 -8.61 -4.82 -7.11
N SER A 155 -8.66 -3.65 -7.75
CA SER A 155 -7.44 -2.88 -7.96
C SER A 155 -7.02 -2.25 -6.64
N PHE A 156 -5.72 -2.09 -6.45
CA PHE A 156 -5.17 -1.70 -5.17
C PHE A 156 -4.15 -0.56 -5.28
N PHE A 157 -3.94 0.07 -4.13
CA PHE A 157 -2.91 1.06 -3.88
C PHE A 157 -2.25 0.73 -2.56
N LEU A 158 -0.92 0.75 -2.50
CA LEU A 158 -0.13 0.57 -1.29
C LEU A 158 1.04 1.52 -1.31
N VAL A 159 1.29 2.18 -0.20
CA VAL A 159 2.52 2.90 0.06
C VAL A 159 3.11 2.43 1.38
N VAL A 160 4.42 2.22 1.41
CA VAL A 160 5.23 2.15 2.61
C VAL A 160 6.27 3.25 2.48
N GLU A 161 6.17 4.28 3.30
CA GLU A 161 6.98 5.48 3.22
C GLU A 161 7.65 5.76 4.56
N ARG A 162 8.95 6.00 4.54
CA ARG A 162 9.70 6.57 5.64
C ARG A 162 9.90 8.07 5.40
N ASN A 163 9.26 8.90 6.21
CA ASN A 163 9.48 10.34 6.16
C ASN A 163 10.25 10.83 7.39
N PRO A 164 11.58 11.08 7.28
CA PRO A 164 12.38 11.61 8.40
C PRO A 164 12.09 13.09 8.71
N ASN A 165 11.55 13.83 7.75
CA ASN A 165 11.30 15.27 7.86
C ASN A 165 9.92 15.54 8.46
N LYS A 166 9.71 15.06 9.70
CA LYS A 166 8.47 15.33 10.44
C LYS A 166 8.41 16.81 10.82
N GLU A 167 7.20 17.37 10.88
CA GLU A 167 6.91 18.73 11.33
C GLU A 167 7.38 18.97 12.79
N TYR A 168 7.38 17.92 13.61
CA TYR A 168 7.95 17.94 14.96
C TYR A 168 8.45 16.56 15.39
N THR A 169 9.35 16.57 16.38
CA THR A 169 9.81 15.34 17.03
C THR A 169 8.76 14.84 18.00
N ASP A 170 8.27 13.63 17.78
CA ASP A 170 7.26 12.98 18.62
C ASP A 170 7.76 11.65 19.24
N GLY A 171 9.01 11.28 19.01
CA GLY A 171 9.61 10.03 19.51
C GLY A 171 9.06 8.75 18.85
N PHE A 172 8.21 8.87 17.83
CA PHE A 172 7.56 7.75 17.16
C PHE A 172 8.19 7.42 15.80
N SER A 173 7.87 6.24 15.28
CA SER A 173 8.36 5.72 14.00
C SER A 173 8.21 6.73 12.86
N ASN A 174 9.20 6.80 11.96
CA ASN A 174 9.12 7.61 10.75
C ASN A 174 8.46 6.88 9.58
N PHE A 175 8.05 5.63 9.80
CA PHE A 175 7.37 4.82 8.80
C PHE A 175 5.87 5.05 8.83
N PHE A 176 5.30 5.14 7.65
CA PHE A 176 3.89 5.27 7.37
C PHE A 176 3.53 4.23 6.32
N CYS A 177 2.38 3.60 6.49
CA CYS A 177 1.82 2.70 5.50
C CYS A 177 0.37 3.08 5.28
N TYR A 178 -0.02 3.22 4.02
CA TYR A 178 -1.40 3.45 3.63
C TYR A 178 -1.76 2.51 2.50
N ASN A 179 -2.98 2.00 2.52
CA ASN A 179 -3.52 1.26 1.40
C ASN A 179 -4.93 1.71 1.03
N ALA A 180 -5.31 1.43 -0.21
CA ALA A 180 -6.66 1.55 -0.70
C ALA A 180 -6.97 0.39 -1.66
N CYS A 181 -8.25 0.02 -1.73
CA CYS A 181 -8.77 -0.92 -2.70
C CYS A 181 -10.15 -0.44 -3.14
N ASN A 182 -10.46 -0.56 -4.43
CA ASN A 182 -11.77 -0.16 -4.98
C ASN A 182 -12.82 -1.27 -4.96
N TYR A 183 -12.49 -2.41 -4.37
CA TYR A 183 -13.44 -3.46 -4.04
C TYR A 183 -13.74 -3.45 -2.54
N MET A 184 -12.74 -3.78 -1.72
CA MET A 184 -12.91 -3.94 -0.28
C MET A 184 -11.64 -3.56 0.50
N ASN A 185 -11.83 -2.77 1.55
CA ASN A 185 -10.77 -2.37 2.46
C ASN A 185 -11.31 -2.19 3.89
N GLY A 186 -11.52 -3.30 4.62
CA GLY A 186 -12.09 -3.31 5.97
C GLY A 186 -11.88 -4.64 6.72
N THR A 187 -11.89 -4.60 8.06
CA THR A 187 -11.70 -5.79 8.93
C THR A 187 -12.96 -6.67 9.00
N ASN A 188 -12.96 -7.96 9.41
CA ASN A 188 -12.14 -8.61 10.46
C ASN A 188 -12.17 -10.16 10.42
N THR A 189 -10.99 -10.81 10.48
CA THR A 189 -10.80 -12.00 11.35
C THR A 189 -9.52 -11.80 12.17
N ALA A 190 -9.38 -12.52 13.30
CA ALA A 190 -8.31 -12.33 14.29
C ALA A 190 -6.87 -12.37 13.73
N ASP A 191 -6.70 -12.96 12.54
CA ASP A 191 -5.39 -13.26 11.97
C ASP A 191 -4.98 -12.31 10.82
N TYR A 192 -5.92 -11.55 10.22
CA TYR A 192 -5.66 -10.72 9.03
C TYR A 192 -6.45 -9.40 9.07
N TYR A 193 -5.81 -8.37 9.60
CA TYR A 193 -6.40 -7.03 9.62
C TYR A 193 -6.16 -6.32 8.27
N MET A 194 -7.22 -5.92 7.58
CA MET A 194 -7.14 -4.95 6.47
C MET A 194 -7.13 -3.54 7.09
N THR A 195 -5.95 -3.12 7.54
CA THR A 195 -5.75 -1.85 8.24
C THR A 195 -5.30 -0.79 7.23
N PRO A 196 -6.18 0.17 6.87
CA PRO A 196 -5.88 1.08 5.76
C PRO A 196 -4.80 2.11 6.04
N TYR A 197 -4.51 2.38 7.30
CA TYR A 197 -3.39 3.22 7.70
C TYR A 197 -2.67 2.64 8.90
N ILE A 198 -1.35 2.57 8.82
CA ILE A 198 -0.45 2.15 9.89
C ILE A 198 0.66 3.19 10.04
N ARG A 199 0.84 3.66 11.27
CA ARG A 199 2.11 4.19 11.75
C ARG A 199 2.67 3.19 12.77
N PRO A 200 3.68 2.37 12.43
CA PRO A 200 4.10 1.26 13.28
C PRO A 200 4.44 1.73 14.70
N PHE A 201 3.97 0.97 15.69
CA PHE A 201 4.16 1.21 17.13
C PHE A 201 3.48 2.46 17.71
N THR A 202 2.70 3.18 16.91
CA THR A 202 2.02 4.40 17.35
C THR A 202 0.52 4.27 17.15
N TYR A 203 0.09 4.07 15.91
CA TYR A 203 -1.31 4.12 15.56
C TYR A 203 -1.61 3.20 14.38
N GLN A 204 -2.79 2.59 14.39
CA GLN A 204 -3.31 1.87 13.24
C GLN A 204 -4.81 2.07 13.17
N ASN A 205 -5.30 2.32 11.96
CA ASN A 205 -6.72 2.46 11.71
C ASN A 205 -7.35 1.06 11.59
N ARG A 206 -8.28 0.73 12.49
CA ARG A 206 -9.08 -0.50 12.39
C ARG A 206 -10.53 -0.26 11.95
N ASP A 207 -10.82 0.95 11.51
CA ASP A 207 -12.16 1.36 11.08
C ASP A 207 -12.60 0.54 9.87
N TYR A 208 -13.87 0.14 9.92
CA TYR A 208 -14.53 -0.67 8.90
C TYR A 208 -15.03 0.21 7.76
N ASN A 209 -14.69 -0.14 6.52
CA ASN A 209 -15.39 0.40 5.34
C ASN A 209 -16.27 -0.68 4.72
N GLN A 210 -17.46 -0.27 4.30
CA GLN A 210 -18.38 -1.10 3.53
C GLN A 210 -17.85 -1.32 2.10
N GLU A 211 -18.26 -2.43 1.48
CA GLU A 211 -17.94 -2.78 0.10
C GLU A 211 -18.25 -1.67 -0.90
N GLY A 212 -17.39 -1.50 -1.90
CA GLY A 212 -17.62 -0.58 -3.01
C GLY A 212 -17.37 0.91 -2.72
N MET A 213 -16.84 1.26 -1.53
CA MET A 213 -16.43 2.64 -1.23
C MET A 213 -14.91 2.82 -1.29
N PRO A 214 -14.36 3.59 -2.25
CA PRO A 214 -12.95 3.92 -2.25
C PRO A 214 -12.57 4.69 -0.97
N THR A 215 -11.52 4.20 -0.31
CA THR A 215 -11.14 4.52 1.07
C THR A 215 -10.44 5.90 1.18
N ILE A 216 -11.14 6.99 0.85
CA ILE A 216 -10.54 8.34 0.84
C ILE A 216 -10.58 8.98 2.25
N ASN A 217 -11.40 8.49 3.18
CA ASN A 217 -11.51 9.02 4.55
C ASN A 217 -11.13 8.00 5.61
N VAL A 218 -9.82 7.84 5.85
CA VAL A 218 -9.27 6.92 6.85
C VAL A 218 -8.75 7.72 8.05
N SER A 219 -9.11 7.37 9.27
CA SER A 219 -8.50 7.98 10.47
C SER A 219 -6.97 7.78 10.46
N GLY A 220 -6.20 8.82 10.78
CA GLY A 220 -4.72 8.79 10.72
C GLY A 220 -4.09 9.30 9.41
N ILE A 221 -4.85 9.41 8.32
CA ILE A 221 -4.41 10.09 7.09
C ILE A 221 -5.53 11.00 6.58
N TYR A 222 -5.19 12.20 6.14
CA TYR A 222 -6.16 13.13 5.58
C TYR A 222 -5.79 13.50 4.15
N PHE A 223 -6.80 13.48 3.28
CA PHE A 223 -6.72 13.98 1.92
C PHE A 223 -7.50 15.28 1.86
N PRO A 224 -6.85 16.45 1.99
CA PRO A 224 -7.56 17.72 2.01
C PRO A 224 -8.39 17.90 0.73
N ALA A 225 -9.70 18.10 0.90
CA ALA A 225 -10.61 18.38 -0.19
C ALA A 225 -10.92 19.89 -0.22
N CYS A 226 -10.53 20.58 -1.29
CA CYS A 226 -11.02 21.94 -1.53
C CYS A 226 -11.06 22.25 -3.04
N PRO A 227 -12.20 22.09 -3.74
CA PRO A 227 -13.36 21.23 -3.44
C PRO A 227 -13.07 19.72 -3.59
N TRP A 228 -11.88 19.34 -4.06
CA TRP A 228 -11.41 17.94 -4.19
C TRP A 228 -9.93 17.84 -3.80
N THR A 229 -9.35 16.64 -3.84
CA THR A 229 -7.91 16.38 -3.59
C THR A 229 -6.98 17.08 -4.58
N SER A 230 -7.53 17.47 -5.73
CA SER A 230 -6.94 18.37 -6.71
C SER A 230 -8.01 19.30 -7.29
N PHE A 231 -7.68 20.52 -7.68
CA PHE A 231 -8.63 21.48 -8.26
C PHE A 231 -8.03 22.31 -9.39
N LYS A 232 -8.84 22.66 -10.38
CA LYS A 232 -8.46 23.57 -11.46
C LYS A 232 -8.83 25.00 -11.07
N SER A 233 -7.84 25.89 -11.01
CA SER A 233 -8.07 27.30 -10.72
C SER A 233 -8.78 27.98 -11.89
N VAL A 234 -9.87 28.70 -11.58
CA VAL A 234 -10.59 29.53 -12.55
C VAL A 234 -9.75 30.75 -12.97
N GLY A 235 -8.87 31.23 -12.09
CA GLY A 235 -8.10 32.46 -12.32
C GLY A 235 -6.96 32.29 -13.32
N ASN A 236 -6.29 31.12 -13.33
CA ASN A 236 -5.13 30.88 -14.21
C ASN A 236 -5.16 29.56 -14.98
N GLY A 237 -6.24 28.77 -14.85
CA GLY A 237 -6.40 27.49 -15.54
C GLY A 237 -5.47 26.37 -15.07
N LYS A 238 -4.58 26.63 -14.10
CA LYS A 238 -3.64 25.63 -13.56
C LYS A 238 -4.34 24.67 -12.61
N VAL A 239 -3.85 23.44 -12.56
CA VAL A 239 -4.29 22.45 -11.58
C VAL A 239 -3.40 22.53 -10.35
N TYR A 240 -4.04 22.58 -9.18
CA TYR A 240 -3.43 22.52 -7.87
C TYR A 240 -3.82 21.20 -7.22
N TYR A 241 -2.95 20.66 -6.38
CA TYR A 241 -3.20 19.43 -5.64
C TYR A 241 -2.63 19.57 -4.23
N ILE A 242 -3.09 18.70 -3.34
CA ILE A 242 -2.62 18.67 -1.97
C ILE A 242 -2.13 17.27 -1.64
N LYS A 243 -0.89 17.19 -1.14
CA LYS A 243 -0.32 15.93 -0.65
C LYS A 243 -1.08 15.47 0.61
N PRO A 244 -1.30 14.16 0.77
CA PRO A 244 -1.95 13.65 1.96
C PRO A 244 -1.12 13.95 3.20
N ILE A 245 -1.81 14.21 4.30
CA ILE A 245 -1.23 14.59 5.58
C ILE A 245 -1.37 13.39 6.53
N TYR A 246 -0.27 12.98 7.15
CA TYR A 246 -0.23 11.92 8.15
C TYR A 246 -0.48 12.47 9.55
N PHE A 247 -1.20 11.69 10.36
CA PHE A 247 -1.55 12.02 11.75
C PHE A 247 -1.23 10.86 12.69
N ASN A 248 -1.14 11.19 13.97
CA ASN A 248 -0.96 10.22 15.06
C ASN A 248 -2.24 9.69 15.67
N THR A 249 -3.37 10.32 15.35
CA THR A 249 -4.63 10.13 16.06
C THR A 249 -5.79 10.15 15.08
N ALA A 250 -6.91 9.58 15.52
CA ALA A 250 -8.11 9.53 14.71
C ALA A 250 -8.76 10.91 14.51
N ASP A 251 -8.56 11.83 15.46
CA ASP A 251 -9.17 13.17 15.46
C ASP A 251 -8.51 14.16 14.49
N ARG A 252 -7.39 13.78 13.84
CA ARG A 252 -6.68 14.57 12.83
C ARG A 252 -6.29 15.98 13.29
N ARG A 253 -5.99 16.17 14.59
CA ARG A 253 -5.64 17.49 15.14
C ARG A 253 -4.14 17.80 15.11
N THR A 254 -3.32 16.77 14.96
CA THR A 254 -1.86 16.83 15.10
C THR A 254 -1.20 16.29 13.83
N PRO A 255 -1.08 17.11 12.76
CA PRO A 255 -0.40 16.69 11.53
C PRO A 255 1.07 16.42 11.83
N ILE A 256 1.66 15.41 11.18
CA ILE A 256 3.03 14.96 11.45
C ILE A 256 3.95 15.16 10.26
N ALA A 257 3.46 14.82 9.08
CA ALA A 257 4.22 14.85 7.84
C ALA A 257 3.25 14.85 6.66
N GLN A 258 3.74 15.23 5.49
CA GLN A 258 3.05 15.04 4.22
C GLN A 258 3.71 13.92 3.44
N SER A 259 2.95 13.19 2.61
CA SER A 259 3.58 12.20 1.73
C SER A 259 4.43 12.86 0.65
N GLU A 260 5.57 12.26 0.37
CA GLU A 260 6.45 12.58 -0.74
C GLU A 260 6.36 11.57 -1.88
N MET A 261 5.66 10.45 -1.68
CA MET A 261 5.54 9.37 -2.67
C MET A 261 4.27 9.45 -3.51
N PHE A 262 3.20 10.05 -3.01
CA PHE A 262 1.92 10.05 -3.72
C PHE A 262 0.97 11.18 -3.32
N PHE A 263 -0.07 11.35 -4.12
CA PHE A 263 -1.29 12.07 -3.75
C PHE A 263 -2.49 11.56 -4.54
N ALA A 264 -3.70 11.76 -4.01
CA ALA A 264 -4.93 11.47 -4.75
C ALA A 264 -5.25 12.62 -5.72
N TYR A 265 -5.85 12.31 -6.86
CA TYR A 265 -6.31 13.33 -7.81
C TYR A 265 -7.75 13.08 -8.25
N ALA A 266 -8.40 14.10 -8.81
CA ALA A 266 -9.73 14.03 -9.38
C ALA A 266 -9.66 14.15 -10.89
N GLU A 267 -10.31 13.26 -11.62
CA GLU A 267 -10.32 13.32 -13.09
C GLU A 267 -11.12 14.53 -13.63
N THR A 268 -12.08 15.02 -12.83
CA THR A 268 -12.95 16.16 -13.16
C THR A 268 -12.22 17.49 -13.30
N VAL A 269 -10.94 17.56 -12.93
CA VAL A 269 -10.16 18.82 -12.94
C VAL A 269 -9.20 18.90 -14.12
N GLY A 270 -9.31 17.98 -15.08
CA GLY A 270 -8.48 17.92 -16.29
C GLY A 270 -7.16 17.17 -16.09
N LEU A 271 -7.11 16.27 -15.10
CA LEU A 271 -6.06 15.27 -14.95
C LEU A 271 -6.62 13.91 -15.37
N ILE A 272 -5.86 13.12 -16.11
CA ILE A 272 -6.27 11.79 -16.56
C ILE A 272 -5.19 10.74 -16.30
N ASP A 273 -5.58 9.47 -16.42
CA ASP A 273 -4.63 8.36 -16.39
C ASP A 273 -3.52 8.56 -17.43
N GLY A 274 -2.26 8.44 -17.00
CA GLY A 274 -1.07 8.64 -17.84
C GLY A 274 -0.48 10.05 -17.81
N ASP A 275 -1.15 11.04 -17.23
CA ASP A 275 -0.58 12.39 -17.11
C ASP A 275 0.66 12.40 -16.21
N VAL A 276 1.65 13.22 -16.59
CA VAL A 276 2.84 13.48 -15.79
C VAL A 276 2.74 14.86 -15.16
N ILE A 277 2.69 14.89 -13.83
CA ILE A 277 2.71 16.12 -13.03
C ILE A 277 4.16 16.52 -12.77
N ALA A 278 4.57 17.63 -13.37
CA ALA A 278 5.85 18.28 -13.11
C ALA A 278 5.60 19.61 -12.38
N ILE A 279 6.25 19.78 -11.23
CA ILE A 279 6.11 20.98 -10.39
C ILE A 279 7.26 21.91 -10.72
N GLU A 280 6.95 23.17 -11.01
CA GLU A 280 7.96 24.19 -11.27
C GLU A 280 8.92 24.31 -10.07
N GLY A 281 10.22 24.18 -10.33
CA GLY A 281 11.25 24.23 -9.28
C GLY A 281 11.48 22.92 -8.52
N GLN A 282 10.81 21.81 -8.87
CA GLN A 282 11.10 20.49 -8.31
C GLN A 282 11.58 19.51 -9.38
N THR A 283 12.50 18.62 -9.00
CA THR A 283 12.96 17.51 -9.86
C THR A 283 11.97 16.35 -9.87
N THR A 284 11.29 16.15 -8.73
CA THR A 284 10.32 15.08 -8.55
C THR A 284 9.12 15.26 -9.47
N LYS A 285 8.78 14.21 -10.22
CA LYS A 285 7.57 14.13 -11.03
C LYS A 285 6.67 13.01 -10.54
N TYR A 286 5.37 13.15 -10.79
CA TYR A 286 4.37 12.15 -10.44
C TYR A 286 3.61 11.70 -11.67
N LEU A 287 3.29 10.42 -11.76
CA LEU A 287 2.47 9.82 -12.81
C LEU A 287 1.07 9.57 -12.26
N CYS A 288 0.06 10.20 -12.88
CA CYS A 288 -1.35 9.95 -12.60
C CYS A 288 -1.73 8.54 -13.07
N LYS A 289 -2.22 7.72 -12.14
CA LYS A 289 -2.76 6.40 -12.42
C LYS A 289 -4.22 6.28 -11.97
N GLY A 290 -5.08 5.93 -12.92
CA GLY A 290 -6.49 5.62 -12.72
C GLY A 290 -6.75 4.13 -12.93
N LEU A 291 -7.11 3.39 -11.89
CA LEU A 291 -7.37 1.95 -11.97
C LEU A 291 -8.80 1.59 -11.58
N ASP A 292 -9.53 0.99 -12.51
CA ASP A 292 -10.83 0.37 -12.25
C ASP A 292 -10.64 -1.06 -11.70
N SER A 293 -11.61 -1.55 -10.93
CA SER A 293 -11.66 -2.96 -10.54
C SER A 293 -12.02 -3.82 -11.75
N PRO A 294 -11.59 -5.10 -11.82
CA PRO A 294 -12.16 -6.05 -12.77
C PRO A 294 -13.68 -6.25 -12.60
N ASP A 295 -14.20 -6.13 -11.38
CA ASP A 295 -15.57 -6.52 -11.00
C ASP A 295 -16.46 -5.38 -10.49
N THR A 296 -15.90 -4.20 -10.21
CA THR A 296 -16.66 -3.03 -9.77
C THR A 296 -16.36 -1.79 -10.58
N THR A 297 -17.30 -0.85 -10.56
CA THR A 297 -17.16 0.46 -11.20
C THR A 297 -16.32 1.44 -10.37
N GLY A 298 -15.83 1.03 -9.20
CA GLY A 298 -14.98 1.85 -8.35
C GLY A 298 -13.62 2.09 -9.01
N ARG A 299 -13.14 3.34 -8.98
CA ARG A 299 -11.86 3.74 -9.57
C ARG A 299 -10.93 4.32 -8.52
N LEU A 300 -9.69 3.85 -8.49
CA LEU A 300 -8.61 4.43 -7.70
C LEU A 300 -7.87 5.46 -8.54
N THR A 301 -7.75 6.69 -8.05
CA THR A 301 -7.07 7.80 -8.75
C THR A 301 -5.95 8.37 -7.90
N TYR A 302 -4.73 7.86 -8.11
CA TYR A 302 -3.54 8.31 -7.39
C TYR A 302 -2.44 8.71 -8.36
N ALA A 303 -1.76 9.81 -8.07
CA ALA A 303 -0.50 10.16 -8.69
C ALA A 303 0.63 9.60 -7.83
N ILE A 304 1.52 8.80 -8.42
CA ILE A 304 2.65 8.18 -7.74
C ILE A 304 3.96 8.77 -8.24
N LYS A 305 4.97 8.84 -7.36
CA LYS A 305 6.31 9.30 -7.74
C LYS A 305 6.83 8.49 -8.94
N TYR A 306 7.40 9.19 -9.91
CA TYR A 306 7.79 8.65 -11.22
C TYR A 306 9.24 9.00 -11.60
N VAL A 307 9.71 10.17 -11.16
CA VAL A 307 11.11 10.63 -11.28
C VAL A 307 11.48 11.34 -9.99
N ALA A 308 12.73 11.22 -9.55
CA ALA A 308 13.30 11.90 -8.37
C ALA A 308 14.55 12.68 -8.75
#